data_AF-A0A1S4ENH4-F1
#
_entry.id   AF-A0A1S4ENH4-F1
#
_cell.length_a   1.000
_cell.length_b   1.000
_cell.length_c   1.000
_cell.angle_alpha   90.00
_cell.angle_beta   90.00
_cell.angle_gamma   90.00
#
_symmetry.space_group_name_H-M   'P 1'
#
loop_
_entity.id
_entity.type
_entity.pdbx_description
1 polymer ?
#
loop_
_entity_poly.entity_id
_entity_poly.type
_entity_poly.pdbx_seq_one_letter_code
_entity_poly.pdbx_strand_id
1 'polypeptide(L)'
;MLKIFFKGVTKHGHFRNNHLMKTCLSRRNFLSSAYELESEFNSRLNNKILKQVNPSNMYLELDQQYNRHKKLHAIDVDLYVNSISNDAYTEELEDILYKFRLTPSTVDTMDSTQHAVIRLYLKLNKTQELLEILDDRLNYGVFPGEIIIITTCAAMHLSSILKLTEYLTYEKINITNENGRAVDNIKSSHTEVHVMS
;
A
#
# COMPACT_ATOMS: atom_id res chain seq x y z
N MET A 1 41.95 -23.53 32.92
CA MET A 1 42.40 -23.76 31.53
C MET A 1 42.67 -25.26 31.38
N LEU A 2 41.70 -26.06 30.91
CA LEU A 2 41.90 -27.49 30.62
C LEU A 2 41.52 -27.76 29.17
N LYS A 3 42.53 -28.10 28.37
CA LYS A 3 42.41 -28.59 26.99
C LYS A 3 42.00 -30.06 27.05
N ILE A 4 40.95 -30.44 26.33
CA ILE A 4 40.66 -31.84 25.98
C ILE A 4 40.82 -31.94 24.47
N PHE A 5 41.75 -32.78 24.02
CA PHE A 5 42.05 -33.04 22.62
C PHE A 5 41.70 -34.50 22.28
N PHE A 6 41.17 -34.66 21.07
CA PHE A 6 40.45 -35.79 20.49
C PHE A 6 41.24 -37.12 20.33
N LYS A 7 40.47 -38.22 20.31
CA LYS A 7 40.58 -39.43 19.44
C LYS A 7 39.36 -40.33 19.78
N GLY A 8 38.62 -40.98 18.88
CA GLY A 8 38.74 -41.23 17.45
C GLY A 8 37.40 -41.77 16.90
N VAL A 9 37.35 -42.00 15.59
CA VAL A 9 36.14 -42.17 14.77
C VAL A 9 35.88 -43.66 14.42
N THR A 10 34.62 -43.93 14.03
CA THR A 10 34.07 -45.06 13.24
C THR A 10 33.47 -46.20 14.09
N LYS A 11 32.27 -46.77 13.83
CA LYS A 11 31.65 -47.16 12.55
C LYS A 11 30.11 -47.27 12.65
N HIS A 12 29.43 -46.86 11.57
CA HIS A 12 28.25 -47.47 10.94
C HIS A 12 26.93 -47.51 11.72
N GLY A 13 26.08 -46.50 11.47
CA GLY A 13 24.64 -46.55 11.68
C GLY A 13 23.93 -46.01 10.45
N HIS A 14 23.30 -46.91 9.68
CA HIS A 14 22.39 -46.57 8.58
C HIS A 14 21.14 -45.90 9.19
N PHE A 15 21.06 -44.57 9.17
CA PHE A 15 19.82 -43.87 9.48
C PHE A 15 19.15 -43.44 8.18
N ARG A 16 18.28 -44.32 7.67
CA ARG A 16 17.18 -43.91 6.80
C ARG A 16 16.16 -43.23 7.70
N ASN A 17 16.03 -41.92 7.58
CA ASN A 17 14.82 -41.22 8.00
C ASN A 17 14.49 -40.19 6.93
N ASN A 18 13.39 -40.47 6.22
CA ASN A 18 12.73 -39.54 5.32
C ASN A 18 12.21 -38.37 6.16
N HIS A 19 13.07 -37.39 6.41
CA HIS A 19 12.58 -36.06 6.74
C HIS A 19 12.06 -35.48 5.42
N LEU A 20 10.75 -35.62 5.19
CA LEU A 20 10.04 -34.60 4.43
C LEU A 20 10.40 -33.29 5.12
N MET A 21 11.35 -32.55 4.55
CA MET A 21 11.54 -31.16 4.90
C MET A 21 10.21 -30.50 4.57
N LYS A 22 9.42 -30.22 5.62
CA LYS A 22 8.47 -29.12 5.57
C LYS A 22 9.31 -27.93 5.16
N THR A 23 9.28 -27.57 3.88
CA THR A 23 9.77 -26.29 3.43
C THR A 23 8.85 -25.28 4.11
N CYS A 24 9.28 -24.81 5.28
CA CYS A 24 8.73 -23.61 5.86
C CYS A 24 9.02 -22.54 4.81
N LEU A 25 8.01 -22.21 4.00
CA LEU A 25 8.01 -21.00 3.20
C LEU A 25 8.04 -19.85 4.21
N SER A 26 9.24 -19.56 4.71
CA SER A 26 9.49 -18.46 5.61
C SER A 26 9.27 -17.23 4.78
N ARG A 27 8.09 -16.65 4.94
CA ARG A 27 7.67 -15.42 4.31
C ARG A 27 8.48 -14.32 4.98
N ARG A 28 9.68 -14.07 4.44
CA ARG A 28 10.49 -12.94 4.86
C ARG A 28 9.87 -11.70 4.21
N ASN A 29 9.14 -10.94 5.02
CA ASN A 29 8.77 -9.59 4.64
C ASN A 29 10.07 -8.78 4.49
N PHE A 30 10.13 -7.91 3.47
CA PHE A 30 11.30 -7.07 3.21
C PHE A 30 11.55 -6.09 4.37
N LEU A 31 10.48 -5.72 5.08
CA LEU A 31 10.49 -4.83 6.23
C LEU A 31 9.99 -5.58 7.47
N SER A 32 10.42 -5.13 8.65
CA SER A 32 9.88 -5.64 9.91
C SER A 32 8.46 -5.14 10.14
N SER A 33 7.67 -5.89 10.89
CA SER A 33 6.31 -5.48 11.30
C SER A 33 6.28 -4.16 12.09
N ALA A 34 7.41 -3.75 12.67
CA ALA A 34 7.53 -2.45 13.34
C ALA A 34 7.32 -1.26 12.39
N TYR A 35 7.58 -1.42 11.08
CA TYR A 35 7.34 -0.37 10.09
C TYR A 35 5.86 -0.12 9.80
N GLU A 36 4.95 -0.99 10.25
CA GLU A 36 3.51 -0.75 10.09
C GLU A 36 3.04 0.43 10.96
N LEU A 37 3.77 0.79 12.03
CA LEU A 37 3.49 1.96 12.90
C LEU A 37 2.02 2.04 13.37
N GLU A 38 1.42 0.87 13.60
CA GLU A 38 0.00 0.74 13.90
C GLU A 38 -0.35 1.41 15.23
N SER A 39 0.54 1.34 16.22
CA SER A 39 0.40 2.04 17.51
C SER A 39 0.34 3.56 17.37
N GLU A 40 1.27 4.12 16.59
CA GLU A 40 1.43 5.54 16.36
C GLU A 40 0.25 6.08 15.54
N PHE A 41 -0.15 5.35 14.51
CA PHE A 41 -1.31 5.70 13.69
C PHE A 41 -2.60 5.68 14.50
N ASN A 42 -2.84 4.64 15.31
CA ASN A 42 -4.02 4.57 16.16
C ASN A 42 -4.00 5.61 17.29
N SER A 43 -2.83 5.98 17.81
CA SER A 43 -2.68 7.09 18.77
C SER A 43 -3.16 8.42 18.16
N ARG A 44 -2.82 8.68 16.89
CA ARG A 44 -3.30 9.85 16.15
C ARG A 44 -4.82 9.85 15.98
N LEU A 45 -5.42 8.71 15.62
CA LEU A 45 -6.87 8.56 15.47
C LEU A 45 -7.65 8.71 16.78
N ASN A 46 -6.99 8.56 17.93
CA ASN A 46 -7.63 8.69 19.24
C ASN A 46 -7.99 10.14 19.65
N ASN A 47 -7.75 11.12 18.78
CA ASN A 47 -8.12 12.51 19.00
C ASN A 47 -9.64 12.69 19.20
N LYS A 48 -10.04 13.54 20.15
CA LYS A 48 -11.45 13.83 20.48
C LYS A 48 -12.25 14.34 19.28
N ILE A 49 -11.62 15.12 18.41
CA ILE A 49 -12.26 15.71 17.23
C ILE A 49 -12.70 14.60 16.27
N LEU A 50 -11.80 13.67 15.93
CA LEU A 50 -12.09 12.56 15.02
C LEU A 50 -13.20 11.62 15.53
N LYS A 51 -13.27 11.42 16.85
CA LYS A 51 -14.29 10.53 17.47
C LYS A 51 -15.71 11.12 17.45
N GLN A 52 -15.85 12.43 17.33
CA GLN A 52 -17.16 13.10 17.34
C GLN A 52 -17.79 13.16 15.94
N VAL A 53 -16.99 12.92 14.90
CA VAL A 53 -17.44 13.01 13.51
C VAL A 53 -18.20 11.75 13.13
N ASN A 54 -19.41 11.93 12.61
CA ASN A 54 -20.18 10.86 12.01
C ASN A 54 -19.91 10.85 10.49
N PRO A 55 -19.36 9.75 9.93
CA PRO A 55 -19.01 9.69 8.50
C PRO A 55 -20.19 9.98 7.57
N SER A 56 -21.37 9.39 7.82
CA SER A 56 -22.56 9.57 6.97
C SER A 56 -23.01 11.03 6.92
N ASN A 57 -23.07 11.70 8.09
CA ASN A 57 -23.45 13.11 8.14
C ASN A 57 -22.42 13.98 7.43
N MET A 58 -21.14 13.68 7.63
CA MET A 58 -20.06 14.44 7.01
C MET A 58 -20.03 14.29 5.49
N TYR A 59 -20.30 13.09 4.96
CA TYR A 59 -20.46 12.88 3.52
C TYR A 59 -21.56 13.78 2.94
N LEU A 60 -22.75 13.78 3.56
CA LEU A 60 -23.88 14.62 3.11
C LEU A 60 -23.55 16.11 3.15
N GLU A 61 -22.84 16.57 4.19
CA GLU A 61 -22.39 17.96 4.30
C GLU A 61 -21.40 18.32 3.19
N LEU A 62 -20.40 17.48 2.94
CA LEU A 62 -19.41 17.68 1.87
C LEU A 62 -20.08 17.69 0.49
N ASP A 63 -20.96 16.72 0.21
CA ASP A 63 -21.67 16.65 -1.06
C ASP A 63 -22.55 17.90 -1.27
N GLN A 64 -23.29 18.34 -0.24
CA GLN A 64 -24.07 19.57 -0.31
C GLN A 64 -23.20 20.81 -0.54
N GLN A 65 -22.06 20.93 0.15
CA GLN A 65 -21.13 22.03 -0.03
C GLN A 65 -20.56 22.06 -1.45
N TYR A 66 -20.14 20.89 -1.96
CA TYR A 66 -19.67 20.76 -3.34
C TYR A 66 -20.76 21.13 -4.34
N ASN A 67 -22.00 20.68 -4.14
CA ASN A 67 -23.10 20.98 -5.05
C ASN A 67 -23.49 22.47 -5.07
N ARG A 68 -23.40 23.16 -3.92
CA ARG A 68 -23.70 24.59 -3.81
C ARG A 68 -22.58 25.50 -4.32
N HIS A 69 -21.34 25.19 -3.98
CA HIS A 69 -20.21 26.10 -4.14
C HIS A 69 -19.10 25.58 -5.06
N LYS A 70 -19.17 24.31 -5.47
CA LYS A 70 -18.10 23.62 -6.22
C LYS A 70 -16.74 23.73 -5.53
N LYS A 71 -16.75 23.71 -4.20
CA LYS A 71 -15.58 23.83 -3.34
C LYS A 71 -15.69 22.86 -2.18
N LEU A 72 -14.55 22.34 -1.77
CA LEU A 72 -14.35 21.47 -0.62
C LEU A 72 -13.04 21.88 0.03
N HIS A 73 -12.99 21.91 1.37
CA HIS A 73 -11.76 22.21 2.07
C HIS A 73 -10.95 20.93 2.31
N ALA A 74 -9.63 21.00 2.11
CA ALA A 74 -8.73 19.87 2.31
C ALA A 74 -8.81 19.31 3.74
N ILE A 75 -8.99 20.18 4.73
CA ILE A 75 -9.14 19.77 6.14
C ILE A 75 -10.41 18.97 6.40
N ASP A 76 -11.52 19.31 5.75
CA ASP A 76 -12.79 18.59 5.93
C ASP A 76 -12.70 17.23 5.25
N VAL A 77 -12.09 17.16 4.06
CA VAL A 77 -11.81 15.89 3.38
C VAL A 77 -10.90 15.02 4.24
N ASP A 78 -9.81 15.56 4.79
CA ASP A 78 -8.91 14.83 5.69
C ASP A 78 -9.66 14.26 6.90
N LEU A 79 -10.47 15.10 7.56
CA LEU A 79 -11.25 14.71 8.73
C LEU A 79 -12.24 13.59 8.38
N TYR A 80 -12.91 13.69 7.22
CA TYR A 80 -13.82 12.67 6.72
C TYR A 80 -13.10 11.34 6.50
N VAL A 81 -12.01 11.31 5.73
CA VAL A 81 -11.27 10.06 5.45
C VAL A 81 -10.79 9.41 6.75
N ASN A 82 -10.24 10.19 7.68
CA ASN A 82 -9.74 9.67 8.95
C ASN A 82 -10.85 9.20 9.92
N SER A 83 -12.12 9.59 9.69
CA SER A 83 -13.27 9.12 10.47
C SER A 83 -13.79 7.75 10.01
N ILE A 84 -13.46 7.34 8.78
CA ILE A 84 -13.95 6.08 8.20
C ILE A 84 -13.17 4.89 8.77
N SER A 85 -13.90 3.86 9.19
CA SER A 85 -13.32 2.60 9.70
C SER A 85 -13.91 1.35 9.06
N ASN A 86 -15.00 1.49 8.32
CA ASN A 86 -15.82 0.39 7.81
C ASN A 86 -15.95 0.47 6.30
N ASP A 87 -16.26 -0.67 5.69
CA ASP A 87 -16.37 -0.81 4.24
C ASP A 87 -17.53 -0.04 3.59
N ALA A 88 -18.58 0.22 4.36
CA ALA A 88 -19.81 0.85 3.89
C ALA A 88 -19.62 2.24 3.26
N TYR A 89 -18.52 2.92 3.58
CA TYR A 89 -18.25 4.29 3.13
C TYR A 89 -17.19 4.36 2.01
N THR A 90 -16.77 3.22 1.45
CA THR A 90 -15.70 3.20 0.44
C THR A 90 -16.14 3.85 -0.88
N GLU A 91 -17.34 3.54 -1.36
CA GLU A 91 -17.92 4.19 -2.55
C GLU A 91 -18.11 5.70 -2.35
N GLU A 92 -18.62 6.11 -1.18
CA GLU A 92 -18.78 7.52 -0.80
C GLU A 92 -17.42 8.23 -0.72
N LEU A 93 -16.38 7.55 -0.25
CA LEU A 93 -15.02 8.06 -0.20
C LEU A 93 -14.46 8.30 -1.62
N GLU A 94 -14.62 7.35 -2.54
CA GLU A 94 -14.18 7.51 -3.93
C GLU A 94 -14.85 8.71 -4.60
N ASP A 95 -16.15 8.86 -4.41
CA ASP A 95 -16.93 9.99 -4.92
C ASP A 95 -16.42 11.33 -4.37
N ILE A 96 -16.15 11.42 -3.06
CA ILE A 96 -15.58 12.64 -2.45
C ILE A 96 -14.17 12.92 -2.97
N LEU A 97 -13.30 11.91 -3.11
CA LEU A 97 -11.95 12.10 -3.65
C LEU A 97 -11.98 12.62 -5.09
N TYR A 98 -12.83 12.03 -5.92
CA TYR A 98 -13.06 12.48 -7.29
C TYR A 98 -13.55 13.94 -7.33
N LYS A 99 -14.57 14.26 -6.54
CA LYS A 99 -15.11 15.63 -6.45
C LYS A 99 -14.07 16.62 -5.93
N PHE A 100 -13.30 16.24 -4.91
CA PHE A 100 -12.26 17.07 -4.31
C PHE A 100 -11.17 17.41 -5.31
N ARG A 101 -10.78 16.45 -6.16
CA ARG A 101 -9.80 16.66 -7.22
C ARG A 101 -10.22 17.74 -8.22
N LEU A 102 -11.52 17.89 -8.46
CA LEU A 102 -12.07 18.93 -9.33
C LEU A 102 -12.09 20.32 -8.69
N THR A 103 -11.73 20.44 -7.41
CA THR A 103 -11.69 21.72 -6.68
C THR A 103 -10.26 22.29 -6.65
N PRO A 104 -10.09 23.63 -6.60
CA PRO A 104 -8.77 24.24 -6.49
C PRO A 104 -8.03 23.86 -5.19
N SER A 105 -8.77 23.49 -4.15
CA SER A 105 -8.22 23.09 -2.85
C SER A 105 -7.55 21.72 -2.87
N THR A 106 -7.59 20.97 -3.98
CA THR A 106 -6.83 19.72 -4.15
C THR A 106 -5.32 19.92 -3.99
N VAL A 107 -4.80 21.12 -4.26
CA VAL A 107 -3.37 21.42 -4.08
C VAL A 107 -2.97 21.32 -2.60
N ASP A 108 -3.92 21.58 -1.70
CA ASP A 108 -3.72 21.55 -0.25
C ASP A 108 -4.04 20.16 0.34
N THR A 109 -4.14 19.12 -0.50
CA THR A 109 -4.33 17.73 -0.01
C THR A 109 -3.25 17.39 1.00
N MET A 110 -3.67 16.94 2.17
CA MET A 110 -2.74 16.62 3.25
C MET A 110 -2.15 15.23 3.07
N ASP A 111 -0.89 15.04 3.43
CA ASP A 111 -0.24 13.72 3.43
C ASP A 111 -1.01 12.71 4.30
N SER A 112 -1.64 13.19 5.38
CA SER A 112 -2.51 12.38 6.24
C SER A 112 -3.73 11.82 5.50
N THR A 113 -4.27 12.56 4.54
CA THR A 113 -5.43 12.15 3.75
C THR A 113 -5.05 10.98 2.86
N GLN A 114 -3.99 11.14 2.07
CA GLN A 114 -3.48 10.09 1.18
C GLN A 114 -3.10 8.84 1.97
N HIS A 115 -2.43 9.03 3.12
CA HIS A 115 -2.04 7.93 3.99
C HIS A 115 -3.25 7.19 4.58
N ALA A 116 -4.29 7.93 5.01
CA ALA A 116 -5.50 7.35 5.56
C ALA A 116 -6.30 6.57 4.51
N VAL A 117 -6.44 7.09 3.28
CA VAL A 117 -7.09 6.38 2.16
C VAL A 117 -6.41 5.04 1.94
N ILE A 118 -5.09 5.05 1.71
CA ILE A 118 -4.34 3.86 1.38
C ILE A 118 -4.42 2.82 2.51
N ARG A 119 -4.26 3.25 3.78
CA ARG A 119 -4.40 2.34 4.93
C ARG A 119 -5.81 1.78 5.07
N LEU A 120 -6.85 2.57 4.80
CA LEU A 120 -8.22 2.12 4.88
C LEU A 120 -8.47 0.97 3.90
N TYR A 121 -8.10 1.13 2.63
CA TYR A 121 -8.27 0.09 1.61
C TYR A 121 -7.48 -1.18 1.96
N LEU A 122 -6.25 -1.05 2.46
CA LEU A 122 -5.46 -2.19 2.92
C LEU A 122 -6.10 -2.91 4.10
N LYS A 123 -6.60 -2.16 5.09
CA LYS A 123 -7.28 -2.72 6.27
C LYS A 123 -8.56 -3.48 5.89
N LEU A 124 -9.26 -3.02 4.86
CA LEU A 124 -10.48 -3.64 4.35
C LEU A 124 -10.20 -4.78 3.35
N ASN A 125 -8.92 -5.10 3.07
CA ASN A 125 -8.49 -6.06 2.04
C ASN A 125 -8.97 -5.73 0.62
N LYS A 126 -9.32 -4.47 0.34
CA LYS A 126 -9.74 -3.94 -0.96
C LYS A 126 -8.56 -3.48 -1.80
N THR A 127 -7.65 -4.42 -2.05
CA THR A 127 -6.39 -4.11 -2.75
C THR A 127 -6.62 -3.82 -4.23
N GLN A 128 -7.63 -4.42 -4.85
CA GLN A 128 -7.90 -4.25 -6.28
C GLN A 128 -8.43 -2.84 -6.55
N GLU A 129 -9.38 -2.39 -5.74
CA GLU A 129 -9.96 -1.05 -5.77
C GLU A 129 -8.89 0.01 -5.49
N LEU A 130 -8.00 -0.25 -4.53
CA LEU A 130 -6.84 0.61 -4.29
C LEU A 130 -5.93 0.72 -5.53
N LEU A 131 -5.67 -0.39 -6.23
CA LEU A 131 -4.87 -0.36 -7.45
C LEU A 131 -5.55 0.45 -8.55
N GLU A 132 -6.88 0.37 -8.68
CA GLU A 132 -7.65 1.15 -9.66
C GLU A 132 -7.60 2.65 -9.35
N ILE A 133 -7.72 3.03 -8.08
CA ILE A 133 -7.56 4.43 -7.63
C ILE A 133 -6.14 4.95 -7.92
N LEU A 134 -5.12 4.11 -7.71
CA LEU A 134 -3.72 4.47 -7.94
C LEU A 134 -3.34 4.51 -9.43
N ASP A 135 -3.95 3.64 -10.24
CA ASP A 135 -3.82 3.68 -11.70
C ASP A 135 -4.42 5.00 -12.23
N ASP A 136 -5.60 5.38 -11.74
CA ASP A 136 -6.27 6.65 -12.07
C ASP A 136 -6.00 7.78 -11.05
N ARG A 137 -4.76 7.89 -10.58
CA ARG A 137 -4.33 8.88 -9.57
C ARG A 137 -4.64 10.33 -9.96
N LEU A 138 -4.76 10.65 -11.25
CA LEU A 138 -5.03 12.00 -11.72
C LEU A 138 -6.47 12.44 -11.45
N ASN A 139 -7.42 11.50 -11.44
CA ASN A 139 -8.84 11.77 -11.17
C ASN A 139 -9.18 11.70 -9.68
N TYR A 140 -8.48 10.87 -8.90
CA TYR A 140 -8.73 10.76 -7.45
C TYR A 140 -7.80 11.60 -6.57
N GLY A 141 -6.67 12.07 -7.11
CA GLY A 141 -5.72 12.91 -6.36
C GLY A 141 -4.92 12.16 -5.28
N VAL A 142 -4.87 10.83 -5.34
CA VAL A 142 -4.12 10.00 -4.39
C VAL A 142 -2.74 9.70 -4.95
N PHE A 143 -1.73 10.36 -4.40
CA PHE A 143 -0.33 10.18 -4.81
C PHE A 143 0.45 9.54 -3.67
N PRO A 144 0.74 8.23 -3.71
CA PRO A 144 1.46 7.56 -2.64
C PRO A 144 2.90 8.09 -2.58
N GLY A 145 3.23 8.84 -1.53
CA GLY A 145 4.61 9.26 -1.24
C GLY A 145 5.51 8.08 -0.89
N GLU A 146 6.84 8.27 -0.94
CA GLU A 146 7.83 7.22 -0.69
C GLU A 146 7.61 6.48 0.64
N ILE A 147 7.29 7.21 1.71
CA ILE A 147 7.04 6.67 3.05
C ILE A 147 5.75 5.83 3.09
N ILE A 148 4.74 6.23 2.32
CA ILE A 148 3.46 5.52 2.24
C ILE A 148 3.66 4.20 1.50
N ILE A 149 4.44 4.20 0.41
CA ILE A 149 4.79 2.97 -0.32
C ILE A 149 5.51 1.99 0.62
N ILE A 150 6.48 2.46 1.41
CA ILE A 150 7.22 1.62 2.37
C ILE A 150 6.28 1.01 3.43
N THR A 151 5.34 1.77 3.98
CA THR A 151 4.36 1.25 4.96
C THR A 151 3.37 0.27 4.34
N THR A 152 2.92 0.51 3.10
CA THR A 152 2.06 -0.44 2.36
C THR A 152 2.80 -1.75 2.06
N CYS A 153 4.09 -1.70 1.72
CA CYS A 153 4.92 -2.87 1.44
C CYS A 153 5.14 -3.77 2.66
N ALA A 154 5.06 -3.23 3.88
CA ALA A 154 5.10 -4.04 5.10
C ALA A 154 3.80 -4.84 5.28
N ALA A 155 2.65 -4.23 4.97
CA ALA A 155 1.32 -4.83 5.12
C ALA A 155 0.91 -5.74 3.95
N MET A 156 1.44 -5.52 2.74
CA MET A 156 0.99 -6.22 1.54
C MET A 156 1.70 -7.56 1.29
N HIS A 157 0.94 -8.51 0.75
CA HIS A 157 1.46 -9.73 0.16
C HIS A 157 2.38 -9.39 -1.03
N LEU A 158 3.51 -10.09 -1.12
CA LEU A 158 4.57 -9.96 -2.16
C LEU A 158 4.02 -9.84 -3.61
N SER A 159 2.84 -10.41 -3.89
CA SER A 159 2.16 -10.33 -5.19
C SER A 159 1.60 -8.94 -5.54
N SER A 160 1.10 -8.20 -4.55
CA SER A 160 0.53 -6.85 -4.76
C SER A 160 1.64 -5.79 -4.83
N ILE A 161 2.73 -6.02 -4.08
CA ILE A 161 3.94 -5.18 -4.13
C ILE A 161 4.56 -5.25 -5.53
N LEU A 162 4.68 -6.43 -6.13
CA LEU A 162 5.27 -6.56 -7.49
C LEU A 162 4.52 -5.71 -8.51
N LYS A 163 3.18 -5.72 -8.48
CA LYS A 163 2.36 -4.87 -9.35
C LYS A 163 2.62 -3.39 -9.10
N LEU A 164 2.57 -2.93 -7.84
CA LEU A 164 2.82 -1.53 -7.49
C LEU A 164 4.23 -1.06 -7.84
N THR A 165 5.24 -1.92 -7.64
CA THR A 165 6.62 -1.62 -8.02
C THR A 165 6.76 -1.53 -9.54
N GLU A 166 6.14 -2.44 -10.31
CA GLU A 166 6.10 -2.37 -11.78
C GLU A 166 5.47 -1.04 -12.23
N TYR A 167 4.29 -0.69 -11.73
CA TYR A 167 3.61 0.57 -12.07
C TYR A 167 4.49 1.81 -11.82
N LEU A 168 5.13 1.89 -10.65
CA LEU A 168 6.04 3.00 -10.33
C LEU A 168 7.35 2.99 -11.14
N THR A 169 7.81 1.81 -11.60
CA THR A 169 8.96 1.75 -12.51
C THR A 169 8.58 2.16 -13.93
N TYR A 170 7.41 1.74 -14.42
CA TYR A 170 6.90 2.15 -15.73
C TYR A 170 6.70 3.67 -15.84
N GLU A 171 6.20 4.30 -14.79
CA GLU A 171 6.00 5.75 -14.78
C GLU A 171 7.34 6.52 -14.78
N LYS A 172 8.33 6.08 -14.00
CA LYS A 172 9.69 6.65 -14.04
C LYS A 172 10.33 6.51 -15.41
N ILE A 173 10.12 5.38 -16.09
CA ILE A 173 10.62 5.16 -17.46
C ILE A 173 9.94 6.12 -18.44
N ASN A 174 8.62 6.29 -18.39
CA ASN A 174 7.91 7.22 -19.28
C ASN A 174 8.29 8.69 -19.04
N ILE A 175 8.46 9.12 -17.78
CA ILE A 175 8.92 10.49 -17.47
C ILE A 175 10.37 10.72 -17.95
N THR A 176 11.23 9.70 -17.95
CA THR A 176 12.58 9.81 -18.54
C THR A 176 12.57 9.83 -20.07
N ASN A 177 11.57 9.22 -20.70
CA ASN A 177 11.42 9.20 -22.16
C ASN A 177 10.97 10.56 -22.71
N GLU A 178 10.19 11.32 -21.95
CA GLU A 178 9.67 12.64 -22.33
C GLU A 178 10.66 13.80 -22.13
N ASN A 179 11.70 13.59 -21.31
CA ASN A 179 12.74 14.60 -21.02
C ASN A 179 14.04 14.43 -21.82
N GLY A 180 14.00 13.64 -22.91
CA GLY A 180 14.99 13.69 -23.98
C GLY A 180 16.41 13.29 -23.60
N ARG A 181 16.69 11.98 -23.57
CA ARG A 181 17.97 11.34 -23.97
C ARG A 181 17.75 9.84 -24.22
N ALA A 182 17.92 9.40 -25.47
CA ALA A 182 18.06 7.99 -25.87
C ALA A 182 19.36 7.40 -25.23
N VAL A 183 19.57 6.11 -24.98
CA VAL A 183 19.41 4.86 -25.77
C VAL A 183 19.59 3.70 -24.73
N ASP A 184 19.11 2.46 -24.82
CA ASP A 184 19.26 1.42 -25.84
C ASP A 184 18.33 0.23 -25.58
N ASN A 185 17.95 -0.44 -26.67
CA ASN A 185 17.19 -1.69 -26.74
C ASN A 185 17.61 -2.76 -25.72
N ILE A 186 16.65 -3.26 -24.93
CA ILE A 186 16.71 -4.64 -24.42
C ILE A 186 15.47 -5.38 -24.92
N LYS A 187 15.73 -6.30 -25.83
CA LYS A 187 14.79 -7.23 -26.44
C LYS A 187 13.95 -7.94 -25.37
N SER A 188 12.65 -7.98 -25.63
CA SER A 188 11.74 -9.00 -25.11
C SER A 188 12.37 -10.39 -25.34
N SER A 189 12.66 -11.10 -24.26
CA SER A 189 12.77 -12.57 -24.28
C SER A 189 11.66 -13.12 -23.40
N HIS A 190 10.53 -13.40 -24.04
CA HIS A 190 9.62 -14.46 -23.60
C HIS A 190 10.43 -15.76 -23.46
N THR A 191 10.42 -16.36 -22.28
CA THR A 191 10.76 -17.77 -22.12
C THR A 191 9.51 -18.48 -21.62
N GLU A 192 8.80 -19.08 -22.55
CA GLU A 192 7.80 -20.11 -22.29
C GLU A 192 8.46 -21.25 -21.50
N VAL A 193 7.96 -21.56 -20.32
CA VAL A 193 8.24 -22.85 -19.67
C VAL A 193 7.07 -23.76 -20.02
N HIS A 194 7.28 -24.52 -21.10
CA HIS A 194 6.39 -25.56 -21.56
C HIS A 194 6.32 -26.68 -20.50
N VAL A 195 5.12 -26.93 -20.02
CA VAL A 195 4.74 -28.11 -19.22
C VAL A 195 4.95 -29.36 -20.06
N MET A 196 5.77 -30.31 -19.60
CA MET A 196 5.73 -31.70 -20.03
C MET A 196 5.84 -32.62 -18.81
N SER A 197 4.69 -33.25 -18.53
CA SER A 197 4.38 -34.57 -17.96
C SER A 197 5.40 -35.23 -17.02
#